data_AF-A0AAW9VDK2-F1
#
_entry.id   AF-A0AAW9VDK2-F1
#
_cell.length_a   1.000
_cell.length_b   1.000
_cell.length_c   1.000
_cell.angle_alpha   90.00
_cell.angle_beta   90.00
_cell.angle_gamma   90.00
#
_symmetry.space_group_name_H-M   'P 1'
#
loop_
_entity.id
_entity.type
_entity.pdbx_description
1 polymer ?
#
loop_
_entity_poly.entity_id
_entity_poly.type
_entity_poly.pdbx_seq_one_letter_code
_entity_poly.pdbx_strand_id
1 'polypeptide(L)'
;MIFIKRNNSVDKLEDWELVANRESFTTSVDLSKKKLLDIFGYYELGEKKSCGIKSCRTPHKKGLLVVTEDGIETNIGHKCGTNIFGVQFEKLAAELINKVNYFKSLTAIKEAKTKVWDYYNKAATLTVGDRNLHWVAHKILDVKDVNIIGRSSYSQIMKLAGSGKDKITVSRRKSKEESDLDDVMKSNVYESDFVSDDDSSSDTKPKYENVVIGTLQHCDSVLIDYDVALIYERDIKQVIDTLNSCDPDKMHTNKLIALHNKVARLEERISFVTDRINKSRVFLTQKNFAAFAFKINGQRNVSFKDKERLSSFISSLPET
;
A
#
# COMPACT_ATOMS: atom_id res chain seq x y z
N MET A 1 8.66 16.37 21.79
CA MET A 1 7.37 17.11 21.78
C MET A 1 6.65 16.88 23.09
N ILE A 2 6.17 17.96 23.69
CA ILE A 2 5.41 17.94 24.94
C ILE A 2 4.14 18.76 24.71
N PHE A 3 3.05 18.32 25.27
CA PHE A 3 1.74 18.92 25.12
C PHE A 3 1.10 19.07 26.50
N ILE A 4 0.62 20.26 26.84
CA ILE A 4 -0.05 20.54 28.12
C ILE A 4 -1.48 21.03 27.84
N LYS A 5 -2.43 20.53 28.62
CA LYS A 5 -3.82 20.95 28.61
C LYS A 5 -3.95 22.38 29.15
N ARG A 6 -4.55 23.28 28.38
CA ARG A 6 -5.01 24.60 28.84
C ARG A 6 -6.50 24.71 28.59
N ASN A 7 -7.32 24.70 29.64
CA ASN A 7 -8.78 24.76 29.53
C ASN A 7 -9.32 23.73 28.52
N ASN A 8 -9.82 24.20 27.37
CA ASN A 8 -10.36 23.36 26.32
C ASN A 8 -9.38 23.07 25.16
N SER A 9 -8.18 23.63 25.19
CA SER A 9 -7.12 23.43 24.17
C SER A 9 -5.90 22.69 24.74
N VAL A 10 -4.93 22.44 23.86
CA VAL A 10 -3.65 21.84 24.20
C VAL A 10 -2.55 22.71 23.59
N ASP A 11 -1.57 23.08 24.42
CA ASP A 11 -0.43 23.89 24.02
C ASP A 11 0.80 23.00 23.87
N LYS A 12 1.58 23.24 22.81
CA LYS A 12 2.86 22.56 22.60
C LYS A 12 3.95 23.28 23.41
N LEU A 13 4.69 22.53 24.21
CA LEU A 13 5.94 22.98 24.83
C LEU A 13 7.13 22.46 24.05
N GLU A 14 8.17 23.28 23.98
CA GLU A 14 9.40 22.98 23.25
C GLU A 14 10.41 22.21 24.10
N ASP A 15 10.46 22.49 25.40
CA ASP A 15 11.48 21.96 26.31
C ASP A 15 10.88 21.23 27.53
N TRP A 16 11.53 20.15 27.94
CA TRP A 16 11.24 19.39 29.15
C TRP A 16 11.53 20.18 30.42
N GLU A 17 12.52 21.06 30.39
CA GLU A 17 12.88 21.86 31.57
C GLU A 17 11.71 22.75 32.03
N LEU A 18 10.82 23.16 31.12
CA LEU A 18 9.59 23.88 31.47
C LEU A 18 8.61 23.05 32.29
N VAL A 19 8.66 21.71 32.18
CA VAL A 19 7.88 20.79 33.02
C VAL A 19 8.61 20.53 34.32
N ALA A 20 9.93 20.27 34.25
CA ALA A 20 10.75 19.92 35.39
C ALA A 20 10.87 21.06 36.43
N ASN A 21 10.83 22.31 35.97
CA ASN A 21 10.94 23.50 36.83
C ASN A 21 9.60 23.96 37.44
N ARG A 22 8.50 23.24 37.22
CA ARG A 22 7.22 23.56 37.87
C ARG A 22 7.32 23.24 39.35
N GLU A 23 6.89 24.16 40.21
CA GLU A 23 6.99 24.02 41.67
C GLU A 23 6.34 22.74 42.21
N SER A 24 5.24 22.31 41.59
CA SER A 24 4.51 21.10 41.97
C SER A 24 5.09 19.81 41.37
N PHE A 25 6.09 19.89 40.49
CA PHE A 25 6.63 18.74 39.78
C PHE A 25 7.65 17.96 40.62
N THR A 26 7.42 16.65 40.76
CA THR A 26 8.29 15.76 41.52
C THR A 26 8.75 14.59 40.65
N THR A 27 10.06 14.35 40.61
CA THR A 27 10.70 13.34 39.74
C THR A 27 10.59 11.90 40.27
N SER A 28 10.19 11.72 41.53
CA SER A 28 10.02 10.43 42.19
C SER A 28 8.95 10.52 43.28
N VAL A 29 7.81 9.87 43.06
CA VAL A 29 6.62 9.92 43.92
C VAL A 29 6.13 8.49 44.19
N ASP A 30 5.75 8.22 45.43
CA ASP A 30 4.96 7.03 45.75
C ASP A 30 3.48 7.31 45.47
N LEU A 31 2.95 6.69 44.42
CA LEU A 31 1.56 6.85 43.99
C LEU A 31 0.63 5.75 44.55
N SER A 32 1.13 4.79 45.33
CA SER A 32 0.36 3.61 45.79
C SER A 32 -0.89 3.96 46.61
N LYS A 33 -0.86 5.08 47.34
CA LYS A 33 -1.96 5.58 48.19
C LYS A 33 -2.58 6.88 47.68
N LYS A 34 -2.13 7.39 46.54
CA LYS A 34 -2.58 8.68 46.00
C LYS A 34 -3.68 8.46 44.98
N LYS A 35 -4.61 9.41 44.89
CA LYS A 35 -5.66 9.44 43.88
C LYS A 35 -5.27 10.35 42.72
N LEU A 36 -5.68 9.96 41.51
CA LEU A 36 -5.48 10.74 40.30
C LEU A 36 -6.52 11.86 40.24
N LEU A 37 -6.06 13.11 40.13
CA LEU A 37 -6.93 14.26 39.89
C LEU A 37 -7.17 14.45 38.39
N ASP A 38 -6.10 14.63 37.60
CA ASP A 38 -6.19 14.82 36.16
C ASP A 38 -4.89 14.39 35.44
N ILE A 39 -4.98 14.24 34.13
CA ILE A 39 -3.85 14.11 33.23
C ILE A 39 -3.71 15.44 32.47
N PHE A 40 -2.72 16.24 32.88
CA PHE A 40 -2.55 17.58 32.36
C PHE A 40 -1.61 17.65 31.15
N GLY A 41 -0.91 16.57 30.80
CA GLY A 41 -0.01 16.61 29.65
C GLY A 41 0.39 15.26 29.06
N TYR A 42 0.96 15.33 27.86
CA TYR A 42 1.48 14.21 27.09
C TYR A 42 2.88 14.55 26.59
N TYR A 43 3.79 13.58 26.62
CA TYR A 43 5.14 13.77 26.10
C TYR A 43 5.58 12.63 25.19
N GLU A 44 6.41 12.99 24.20
CA GLU A 44 7.08 12.10 23.26
C GLU A 44 8.45 12.70 22.94
N LEU A 45 9.51 12.12 23.50
CA LEU A 45 10.87 12.65 23.53
C LEU A 45 11.84 11.69 22.82
N GLY A 46 12.91 12.25 22.24
CA GLY A 46 13.99 11.45 21.65
C GLY A 46 14.76 10.67 22.73
N GLU A 47 15.06 11.35 23.84
CA GLU A 47 15.69 10.78 25.03
C GLU A 47 14.65 10.20 25.99
N LYS A 48 15.03 9.11 26.68
CA LYS A 48 14.16 8.49 27.67
C LYS A 48 14.20 9.28 28.98
N LYS A 49 13.03 9.53 29.57
CA LYS A 49 12.91 10.09 30.93
C LYS A 49 12.44 9.01 31.90
N SER A 50 13.06 8.92 33.07
CA SER A 50 12.68 7.97 34.12
C SER A 50 11.25 8.18 34.55
N CYS A 51 10.51 7.09 34.77
CA CYS A 51 9.17 7.15 35.31
C CYS A 51 9.18 7.79 36.72
N GLY A 52 8.24 8.70 36.96
CA GLY A 52 8.03 9.38 38.23
C GLY A 52 7.53 8.48 39.35
N ILE A 53 7.04 7.27 39.03
CA ILE A 53 6.65 6.28 40.04
C ILE A 53 7.90 5.70 40.69
N LYS A 54 8.00 5.86 42.02
CA LYS A 54 9.14 5.41 42.84
C LYS A 54 9.43 3.92 42.70
N SER A 55 8.40 3.08 42.56
CA SER A 55 8.52 1.63 42.40
C SER A 55 8.82 1.17 40.96
N CYS A 56 8.70 2.05 39.97
CA CYS A 56 8.92 1.70 38.56
C CYS A 56 10.25 2.25 38.06
N ARG A 57 10.43 3.57 38.07
CA ARG A 57 11.61 4.30 37.54
C ARG A 57 12.06 3.97 36.11
N THR A 58 11.38 3.06 35.41
CA THR A 58 11.69 2.63 34.05
C THR A 58 11.74 3.82 33.10
N PRO A 59 12.80 3.97 32.29
CA PRO A 59 12.89 5.08 31.34
C PRO A 59 11.91 4.92 30.17
N HIS A 60 11.14 5.97 29.89
CA HIS A 60 10.16 6.01 28.80
C HIS A 60 10.47 7.12 27.80
N LYS A 61 10.29 6.84 26.50
CA LYS A 61 10.31 7.87 25.44
C LYS A 61 9.00 8.65 25.35
N LYS A 62 7.89 8.03 25.74
CA LYS A 62 6.56 8.64 25.71
C LYS A 62 5.76 8.31 26.94
N GLY A 63 4.89 9.22 27.35
CA GLY A 63 4.07 9.06 28.54
C GLY A 63 3.15 10.24 28.76
N LEU A 64 2.64 10.32 29.98
CA LEU A 64 1.63 11.29 30.40
C LEU A 64 2.15 12.04 31.64
N LEU A 65 1.73 13.30 31.76
CA LEU A 65 1.96 14.13 32.93
C LEU A 65 0.67 14.14 33.74
N VAL A 66 0.77 13.75 35.01
CA VAL A 66 -0.36 13.55 35.90
C VAL A 66 -0.27 14.46 37.09
N VAL A 67 -1.43 14.87 37.61
CA VAL A 67 -1.55 15.57 38.88
C VAL A 67 -2.42 14.74 39.82
N THR A 68 -1.99 14.59 41.07
CA THR A 68 -2.75 13.92 42.13
C THR A 68 -3.66 14.90 42.86
N GLU A 69 -4.66 14.41 43.61
CA GLU A 69 -5.55 15.27 44.41
C GLU A 69 -4.80 16.17 45.40
N ASP A 70 -3.64 15.73 45.89
CA ASP A 70 -2.77 16.51 46.79
C ASP A 70 -1.91 17.57 46.05
N GLY A 71 -2.16 17.81 44.76
CA GLY A 71 -1.45 18.81 43.95
C GLY A 71 -0.08 18.39 43.42
N ILE A 72 0.40 17.17 43.71
CA ILE A 72 1.69 16.69 43.20
C ILE A 72 1.60 16.37 41.71
N GLU A 73 2.52 16.93 40.92
CA GLU A 73 2.68 16.64 39.49
C GLU A 73 3.84 15.66 39.25
N THR A 74 3.68 14.72 38.34
CA THR A 74 4.77 13.81 37.94
C THR A 74 4.57 13.23 36.55
N ASN A 75 5.61 12.63 35.97
CA ASN A 75 5.57 11.98 34.66
C ASN A 75 5.45 10.47 34.79
N ILE A 76 4.57 9.82 34.03
CA ILE A 76 4.41 8.37 34.09
C ILE A 76 4.26 7.75 32.69
N GLY A 77 4.75 6.52 32.55
CA GLY A 77 4.48 5.70 31.37
C GLY A 77 3.00 5.29 31.31
N HIS A 78 2.47 5.11 30.10
CA HIS A 78 1.07 4.71 29.88
C HIS A 78 0.70 3.42 30.64
N LYS A 79 1.49 2.35 30.49
CA LYS A 79 1.27 1.08 31.21
C LYS A 79 1.34 1.25 32.73
N CYS A 80 2.25 2.09 33.20
CA CYS A 80 2.45 2.32 34.63
C CYS A 80 1.24 3.04 35.25
N GLY A 81 0.71 4.05 34.55
CA GLY A 81 -0.49 4.76 35.01
C GLY A 81 -1.73 3.88 35.04
N THR A 82 -1.96 3.06 34.02
CA THR A 82 -3.07 2.09 34.00
C THR A 82 -2.99 1.13 35.19
N ASN A 83 -1.80 0.63 35.51
CA ASN A 83 -1.64 -0.32 36.63
C ASN A 83 -1.94 0.31 38.00
N ILE A 84 -1.75 1.63 38.17
CA ILE A 84 -1.95 2.31 39.46
C ILE A 84 -3.37 2.89 39.57
N PHE A 85 -3.85 3.53 38.52
CA PHE A 85 -5.07 4.33 38.54
C PHE A 85 -6.24 3.69 37.76
N GLY A 86 -5.98 2.58 37.06
CA GLY A 86 -6.99 1.80 36.35
C GLY A 86 -7.75 2.60 35.28
N VAL A 87 -9.05 2.33 35.19
CA VAL A 87 -9.95 2.83 34.15
C VAL A 87 -10.04 4.35 34.10
N GLN A 88 -9.94 5.04 35.25
CA GLN A 88 -9.97 6.51 35.29
C GLN A 88 -8.81 7.11 34.49
N PHE A 89 -7.62 6.53 34.64
CA PHE A 89 -6.44 6.98 33.89
C PHE A 89 -6.57 6.71 32.40
N GLU A 90 -7.08 5.54 32.01
CA GLU A 90 -7.27 5.22 30.59
C GLU A 90 -8.23 6.19 29.90
N LYS A 91 -9.34 6.55 30.57
CA LYS A 91 -10.31 7.51 30.05
C LYS A 91 -9.67 8.89 29.84
N LEU A 92 -9.03 9.44 30.87
CA LEU A 92 -8.37 10.75 30.79
C LEU A 92 -7.22 10.75 29.77
N ALA A 93 -6.50 9.64 29.67
CA ALA A 93 -5.41 9.48 28.71
C ALA A 93 -5.95 9.48 27.27
N ALA A 94 -7.02 8.74 27.01
CA ALA A 94 -7.65 8.70 25.69
C ALA A 94 -8.18 10.09 25.29
N GLU A 95 -8.84 10.80 26.20
CA GLU A 95 -9.32 12.17 25.96
C GLU A 95 -8.18 13.12 25.59
N LEU A 96 -7.08 13.11 26.35
CA LEU A 96 -5.93 13.98 26.07
C LEU A 96 -5.22 13.59 24.76
N ILE A 97 -4.98 12.30 24.54
CA ILE A 97 -4.32 11.80 23.33
C ILE A 97 -5.14 12.18 22.08
N ASN A 98 -6.48 12.09 22.14
CA ASN A 98 -7.34 12.53 21.06
C ASN A 98 -7.19 14.03 20.77
N LYS A 99 -7.12 14.87 21.81
CA LYS A 99 -6.87 16.32 21.64
C LYS A 99 -5.48 16.60 21.05
N VAL A 100 -4.45 15.89 21.50
CA VAL A 100 -3.09 16.00 20.94
C VAL A 100 -3.06 15.56 19.48
N ASN A 101 -3.70 14.45 19.13
CA ASN A 101 -3.78 13.96 17.76
C ASN A 101 -4.52 14.94 16.84
N TYR A 102 -5.59 15.56 17.33
CA TYR A 102 -6.28 16.63 16.63
C TYR A 102 -5.34 17.82 16.36
N PHE A 103 -4.63 18.31 17.39
CA PHE A 103 -3.67 19.41 17.23
C PHE A 103 -2.57 19.06 16.23
N LYS A 104 -1.97 17.88 16.34
CA LYS A 104 -0.96 17.37 15.39
C LYS A 104 -1.51 17.36 13.95
N SER A 105 -2.72 16.83 13.78
CA SER A 105 -3.37 16.75 12.46
C SER A 105 -3.71 18.14 11.90
N LEU A 106 -4.13 19.08 12.75
CA LEU A 106 -4.45 20.46 12.35
C LEU A 106 -3.20 21.16 11.84
N THR A 107 -2.10 21.09 12.59
CA THR A 107 -0.80 21.65 12.20
C THR A 107 -0.31 21.03 10.89
N ALA A 108 -0.38 19.70 10.76
CA ALA A 108 0.03 19.01 9.54
C ALA A 108 -0.81 19.42 8.31
N ILE A 109 -2.13 19.61 8.46
CA ILE A 109 -2.98 20.10 7.36
C ILE A 109 -2.65 21.55 7.02
N LYS A 110 -2.41 22.42 8.00
CA LYS A 110 -2.01 23.81 7.73
C LYS A 110 -0.69 23.85 6.95
N GLU A 111 0.29 23.05 7.33
CA GLU A 111 1.55 22.89 6.61
C GLU A 111 1.36 22.28 5.21
N ALA A 112 0.49 21.28 5.06
CA ALA A 112 0.20 20.71 3.75
C ALA A 112 -0.51 21.70 2.84
N LYS A 113 -1.36 22.58 3.41
CA LYS A 113 -2.09 23.60 2.66
C LYS A 113 -1.14 24.60 2.00
N THR A 114 -0.01 24.94 2.63
CA THR A 114 1.00 25.82 2.01
C THR A 114 1.69 25.17 0.81
N LYS A 115 1.68 23.83 0.73
CA LYS A 115 2.28 23.03 -0.35
C LYS A 115 1.28 22.53 -1.40
N VAL A 116 0.04 23.04 -1.38
CA VAL A 116 -1.02 22.60 -2.31
C VAL A 116 -0.61 22.75 -3.77
N TRP A 117 0.07 23.85 -4.11
CA TRP A 117 0.57 24.08 -5.47
C TRP A 117 1.60 23.03 -5.91
N ASP A 118 2.48 22.60 -5.01
CA ASP A 118 3.44 21.53 -5.31
C ASP A 118 2.73 20.22 -5.62
N TYR A 119 1.67 19.91 -4.88
CA TYR A 119 0.85 18.73 -5.15
C TYR A 119 0.11 18.83 -6.49
N TYR A 120 -0.46 19.99 -6.83
CA TYR A 120 -1.06 20.20 -8.15
C TYR A 120 -0.03 20.02 -9.27
N ASN A 121 1.16 20.59 -9.13
CA ASN A 121 2.23 20.44 -10.12
C ASN A 121 2.62 18.98 -10.32
N LYS A 122 2.81 18.22 -9.23
CA LYS A 122 3.10 16.78 -9.28
C LYS A 122 1.95 15.97 -9.87
N ALA A 123 0.69 16.33 -9.60
CA ALA A 123 -0.46 15.66 -10.19
C ALA A 123 -0.60 15.98 -11.69
N ALA A 124 -0.25 17.21 -12.10
CA ALA A 124 -0.32 17.65 -13.49
C ALA A 124 0.68 16.90 -14.38
N THR A 125 1.88 16.59 -13.90
CA THR A 125 2.87 15.81 -14.67
C THR A 125 2.37 14.42 -15.08
N LEU A 126 1.39 13.85 -14.35
CA LEU A 126 0.76 12.58 -14.71
C LEU A 126 -0.20 12.71 -15.90
N THR A 127 -0.75 13.91 -16.11
CA THR A 127 -1.77 14.19 -17.12
C THR A 127 -1.24 14.90 -18.37
N VAL A 128 -0.05 15.48 -18.28
CA VAL A 128 0.56 16.24 -19.39
C VAL A 128 1.48 15.33 -20.21
N GLY A 129 1.56 15.61 -21.52
CA GLY A 129 2.47 14.94 -22.46
C GLY A 129 1.88 13.71 -23.13
N ASP A 130 2.68 13.09 -24.00
CA ASP A 130 2.30 11.89 -24.73
C ASP A 130 2.30 10.66 -23.82
N ARG A 131 1.39 9.73 -24.08
CA ARG A 131 1.21 8.51 -23.27
C ARG A 131 1.04 8.84 -21.78
N ASN A 132 0.30 9.91 -21.49
CA ASN A 132 -0.08 10.33 -20.15
C ASN A 132 -1.06 9.33 -19.50
N LEU A 133 -1.49 9.62 -18.27
CA LEU A 133 -2.45 8.83 -17.52
C LEU A 133 -3.72 8.51 -18.31
N HIS A 134 -4.27 9.48 -19.05
CA HIS A 134 -5.53 9.33 -19.77
C HIS A 134 -5.36 8.37 -20.95
N TRP A 135 -4.27 8.50 -21.68
CA TRP A 135 -3.91 7.58 -22.76
C TRP A 135 -3.71 6.15 -22.23
N VAL A 136 -2.98 5.99 -21.13
CA VAL A 136 -2.75 4.68 -20.51
C VAL A 136 -4.09 4.07 -20.08
N ALA A 137 -4.93 4.83 -19.38
CA ALA A 137 -6.22 4.35 -18.92
C ALA A 137 -7.11 3.90 -20.09
N HIS A 138 -7.18 4.69 -21.15
CA HIS A 138 -7.92 4.34 -22.36
C HIS A 138 -7.39 3.05 -23.01
N LYS A 139 -6.07 2.94 -23.18
CA LYS A 139 -5.46 1.75 -23.82
C LYS A 139 -5.61 0.49 -22.96
N ILE A 140 -5.58 0.61 -21.64
CA ILE A 140 -5.89 -0.53 -20.75
C ILE A 140 -7.37 -0.93 -20.86
N LEU A 141 -8.29 0.02 -21.02
CA LEU A 141 -9.70 -0.30 -21.31
C LEU A 141 -9.84 -1.00 -22.66
N ASP A 142 -9.10 -0.58 -23.69
CA ASP A 142 -9.08 -1.24 -24.98
C ASP A 142 -8.63 -2.72 -24.86
N VAL A 143 -7.62 -2.99 -24.02
CA VAL A 143 -7.17 -4.37 -23.71
C VAL A 143 -8.24 -5.17 -22.96
N LYS A 144 -9.09 -4.51 -22.16
CA LYS A 144 -10.21 -5.17 -21.48
C LYS A 144 -11.40 -5.43 -22.40
N ASP A 145 -11.50 -4.70 -23.51
CA ASP A 145 -12.59 -4.86 -24.47
C ASP A 145 -12.32 -6.02 -25.43
N VAL A 146 -13.16 -7.05 -25.28
CA VAL A 146 -13.20 -8.24 -26.13
C VAL A 146 -13.44 -7.90 -27.60
N ASN A 147 -14.16 -6.81 -27.90
CA ASN A 147 -14.44 -6.39 -29.28
C ASN A 147 -13.21 -5.80 -29.97
N ILE A 148 -12.25 -5.30 -29.19
CA ILE A 148 -11.04 -4.65 -29.69
C ILE A 148 -9.91 -5.67 -29.85
N ILE A 149 -9.59 -6.45 -28.81
CA ILE A 149 -8.45 -7.40 -28.87
C ILE A 149 -8.83 -8.86 -29.18
N GLY A 150 -10.12 -9.19 -29.14
CA GLY A 150 -10.63 -10.55 -29.32
C GLY A 150 -10.71 -11.37 -28.02
N ARG A 151 -11.62 -12.37 -27.99
CA ARG A 151 -11.92 -13.17 -26.79
C ARG A 151 -10.71 -13.98 -26.33
N SER A 152 -10.01 -14.61 -27.29
CA SER A 152 -8.86 -15.47 -26.99
C SER A 152 -7.70 -14.68 -26.41
N SER A 153 -7.44 -13.47 -26.94
CA SER A 153 -6.39 -12.57 -26.46
C SER A 153 -6.69 -12.10 -25.04
N TYR A 154 -7.91 -11.59 -24.81
CA TYR A 154 -8.35 -11.13 -23.49
C TYR A 154 -8.20 -12.22 -22.42
N SER A 155 -8.74 -13.41 -22.66
CA SER A 155 -8.69 -14.53 -21.71
C SER A 155 -7.24 -14.92 -21.35
N GLN A 156 -6.34 -14.95 -22.33
CA GLN A 156 -4.94 -15.29 -22.08
C GLN A 156 -4.20 -14.19 -21.31
N ILE A 157 -4.42 -12.92 -21.65
CA ILE A 157 -3.82 -11.78 -20.93
C ILE A 157 -4.29 -11.77 -19.47
N MET A 158 -5.59 -11.96 -19.22
CA MET A 158 -6.12 -12.02 -17.85
C MET A 158 -5.56 -13.20 -17.05
N LYS A 159 -5.34 -14.35 -17.70
CA LYS A 159 -4.70 -15.50 -17.05
C LYS A 159 -3.22 -15.24 -16.71
N LEU A 160 -2.48 -14.56 -17.58
CA LEU A 160 -1.10 -14.16 -17.32
C LEU A 160 -1.05 -13.15 -16.16
N ALA A 161 -1.89 -12.13 -16.20
CA ALA A 161 -2.02 -11.11 -15.16
C ALA A 161 -2.35 -11.74 -13.79
N GLY A 162 -3.35 -12.62 -13.73
CA GLY A 162 -3.77 -13.27 -12.48
C GLY A 162 -2.78 -14.29 -11.93
N SER A 163 -1.90 -14.85 -12.76
CA SER A 163 -0.87 -15.81 -12.31
C SER A 163 0.48 -15.17 -11.99
N GLY A 164 0.65 -13.86 -12.26
CA GLY A 164 1.93 -13.16 -12.11
C GLY A 164 3.04 -13.72 -13.01
N LYS A 165 2.67 -14.41 -14.10
CA LYS A 165 3.61 -15.02 -15.04
C LYS A 165 3.70 -14.16 -16.29
N ASP A 166 4.87 -13.57 -16.51
CA ASP A 166 5.15 -12.80 -17.72
C ASP A 166 5.63 -13.69 -18.88
N LYS A 167 5.88 -14.98 -18.63
CA LYS A 167 6.46 -15.89 -19.64
C LYS A 167 5.39 -16.43 -20.58
N ILE A 168 5.59 -16.19 -21.87
CA ILE A 168 4.76 -16.76 -22.93
C ILE A 168 5.35 -18.10 -23.35
N THR A 169 4.60 -19.17 -23.13
CA THR A 169 4.97 -20.52 -23.55
C THR A 169 4.12 -21.02 -24.72
N VAL A 170 4.75 -21.81 -25.59
CA VAL A 170 4.11 -22.59 -26.64
C VAL A 170 4.35 -24.07 -26.37
N SER A 171 3.30 -24.86 -26.53
CA SER A 171 3.34 -26.30 -26.35
C SER A 171 3.92 -26.95 -27.61
N ARG A 172 5.09 -27.57 -27.50
CA ARG A 172 5.76 -28.36 -28.55
C ARG A 172 5.62 -29.84 -28.20
N ARG A 173 5.34 -30.69 -29.19
CA ARG A 173 5.38 -32.15 -29.02
C ARG A 173 6.83 -32.57 -28.76
N LYS A 174 7.06 -33.28 -27.65
CA LYS A 174 8.36 -33.88 -27.32
C LYS A 174 8.74 -34.90 -28.40
N SER A 175 10.03 -35.02 -28.68
CA SER A 175 10.51 -36.12 -29.52
C SER A 175 10.26 -37.46 -28.81
N LYS A 176 10.30 -38.57 -29.56
CA LYS A 176 10.15 -39.89 -28.97
C LYS A 176 11.26 -40.15 -27.93
N GLU A 177 12.49 -39.81 -28.27
CA GLU A 177 13.66 -39.92 -27.39
C GLU A 177 13.53 -39.08 -26.10
N GLU A 178 13.05 -37.83 -26.20
CA GLU A 178 12.81 -36.97 -25.02
C GLU A 178 11.67 -37.48 -24.14
N SER A 179 10.64 -38.09 -24.75
CA SER A 179 9.53 -38.71 -24.02
C SER A 179 9.99 -39.96 -23.27
N ASP A 180 10.83 -40.77 -23.91
CA ASP A 180 11.36 -42.02 -23.36
C ASP A 180 12.33 -41.74 -22.19
N LEU A 181 13.21 -40.74 -22.32
CA LEU A 181 14.10 -40.29 -21.23
C LEU A 181 13.33 -39.78 -20.01
N ASP A 182 12.24 -39.03 -20.23
CA ASP A 182 11.36 -38.55 -19.15
C ASP A 182 10.66 -39.69 -18.41
N ASP A 183 10.28 -40.77 -19.12
CA ASP A 183 9.66 -41.95 -18.50
C ASP A 183 10.67 -42.71 -17.64
N VAL A 184 11.88 -42.90 -18.14
CA VAL A 184 12.98 -43.54 -17.39
C VAL A 184 13.34 -42.74 -16.13
N MET A 185 13.35 -41.40 -16.21
CA MET A 185 13.60 -40.57 -15.02
C MET A 185 12.47 -40.63 -13.99
N LYS A 186 11.21 -40.81 -14.42
CA LYS A 186 10.06 -40.95 -13.49
C LYS A 186 9.97 -42.34 -12.87
N SER A 187 10.30 -43.39 -13.62
CA SER A 187 10.34 -44.75 -13.08
C SER A 187 11.42 -44.91 -12.00
N ASN A 188 12.54 -44.19 -12.12
CA ASN A 188 13.61 -44.18 -11.10
C ASN A 188 13.25 -43.42 -9.80
N VAL A 189 12.10 -42.75 -9.71
CA VAL A 189 11.62 -42.09 -8.48
C VAL A 189 10.67 -42.99 -7.68
N TYR A 190 10.15 -44.06 -8.29
CA TYR A 190 9.27 -45.06 -7.66
C TYR A 190 9.89 -46.45 -7.69
N GLU A 191 11.12 -46.57 -7.17
CA GLU A 191 11.64 -47.87 -6.78
C GLU A 191 11.18 -48.17 -5.33
N SER A 192 9.91 -48.55 -5.20
CA SER A 192 9.44 -49.36 -4.09
C SER A 192 8.33 -50.29 -4.57
N ASP A 193 8.74 -51.53 -4.86
CA ASP A 193 8.00 -52.79 -4.73
C ASP A 193 6.54 -52.85 -5.20
N PHE A 194 6.31 -53.23 -6.46
CA PHE A 194 5.43 -54.36 -6.81
C PHE A 194 5.54 -54.70 -8.30
N VAL A 195 5.88 -55.95 -8.60
CA VAL A 195 5.80 -56.53 -9.95
C VAL A 195 4.33 -56.89 -10.21
N SER A 196 3.75 -56.34 -11.27
CA SER A 196 2.63 -56.97 -11.96
C SER A 196 2.89 -56.91 -13.45
N ASP A 197 3.18 -58.08 -14.02
CA ASP A 197 3.05 -58.34 -15.45
C ASP A 197 1.61 -58.06 -15.86
N ASP A 198 1.39 -57.00 -16.65
CA ASP A 198 0.21 -56.96 -17.50
C ASP A 198 0.52 -56.28 -18.83
N ASP A 199 0.15 -57.02 -19.87
CA ASP A 199 0.33 -56.77 -21.28
C ASP A 199 -0.63 -55.65 -21.72
N SER A 200 -0.11 -54.47 -22.05
CA SER A 200 -0.88 -53.52 -22.85
C SER A 200 0.03 -52.61 -23.67
N SER A 201 -0.08 -52.79 -24.98
CA SER A 201 0.31 -51.84 -26.02
C SER A 201 -0.21 -50.43 -25.70
N SER A 202 0.60 -49.64 -24.99
CA SER A 202 0.28 -48.24 -24.75
C SER A 202 0.79 -47.40 -25.91
N ASP A 203 -0.13 -47.00 -26.79
CA ASP A 203 0.01 -45.80 -27.60
C ASP A 203 0.35 -44.65 -26.65
N THR A 204 1.65 -44.37 -26.50
CA THR A 204 2.15 -43.40 -25.54
C THR A 204 1.63 -42.04 -25.98
N LYS A 205 0.64 -41.52 -25.25
CA LYS A 205 0.01 -40.23 -25.58
C LYS A 205 1.11 -39.19 -25.80
N PRO A 206 1.08 -38.43 -26.91
CA PRO A 206 2.15 -37.51 -27.24
C PRO A 206 2.36 -36.55 -26.08
N LYS A 207 3.56 -36.60 -25.48
CA LYS A 207 3.94 -35.67 -24.42
C LYS A 207 4.28 -34.33 -25.05
N TYR A 208 3.93 -33.27 -24.34
CA TYR A 208 4.19 -31.91 -24.78
C TYR A 208 5.05 -31.18 -23.76
N GLU A 209 5.95 -30.34 -24.24
CA GLU A 209 6.76 -29.43 -23.45
C GLU A 209 6.39 -27.98 -23.73
N ASN A 210 6.42 -27.16 -22.68
CA ASN A 210 6.16 -25.73 -22.79
C ASN A 210 7.48 -24.99 -23.01
N VAL A 211 7.78 -24.61 -24.25
CA VAL A 211 8.96 -23.79 -24.59
C VAL A 211 8.62 -22.31 -24.43
N VAL A 212 9.46 -21.56 -23.73
CA VAL A 212 9.31 -20.10 -23.57
C VAL A 212 9.73 -19.41 -24.87
N ILE A 213 8.81 -18.69 -25.50
CA ILE A 213 9.06 -17.95 -26.76
C ILE A 213 9.32 -16.46 -26.54
N GLY A 214 9.07 -15.95 -25.33
CA GLY A 214 9.26 -14.55 -24.96
C GLY A 214 8.52 -14.19 -23.68
N THR A 215 8.50 -12.90 -23.36
CA THR A 215 7.78 -12.38 -22.18
C THR A 215 6.85 -11.23 -22.56
N LEU A 216 5.65 -11.23 -22.00
CA LEU A 216 4.73 -10.09 -22.01
C LEU A 216 4.81 -9.42 -20.64
N GLN A 217 5.61 -8.36 -20.56
CA GLN A 217 5.91 -7.69 -19.30
C GLN A 217 4.71 -6.88 -18.80
N HIS A 218 4.53 -6.83 -17.48
CA HIS A 218 3.56 -5.96 -16.80
C HIS A 218 2.08 -6.21 -17.14
N CYS A 219 1.71 -7.48 -17.33
CA CYS A 219 0.31 -7.89 -17.51
C CYS A 219 -0.59 -7.49 -16.31
N ASP A 220 0.00 -7.32 -15.12
CA ASP A 220 -0.65 -6.82 -13.91
C ASP A 220 -1.32 -5.44 -14.11
N SER A 221 -0.86 -4.65 -15.10
CA SER A 221 -1.47 -3.36 -15.47
C SER A 221 -2.97 -3.44 -15.83
N VAL A 222 -3.47 -4.63 -16.19
CA VAL A 222 -4.88 -4.84 -16.56
C VAL A 222 -5.75 -5.14 -15.33
N LEU A 223 -5.17 -5.46 -14.17
CA LEU A 223 -5.93 -5.79 -12.97
C LEU A 223 -6.67 -4.55 -12.41
N ILE A 224 -7.79 -4.78 -11.72
CA ILE A 224 -8.64 -3.71 -11.19
C ILE A 224 -7.92 -2.90 -10.11
N ASP A 225 -7.11 -3.56 -9.28
CA ASP A 225 -6.32 -2.92 -8.22
C ASP A 225 -5.29 -1.91 -8.76
N TYR A 226 -5.09 -1.90 -10.09
CA TYR A 226 -4.09 -1.14 -10.82
C TYR A 226 -4.76 -0.08 -11.71
N ASP A 227 -6.05 0.20 -11.50
CA ASP A 227 -6.77 1.25 -12.21
C ASP A 227 -6.22 2.63 -11.83
N VAL A 228 -5.27 3.11 -12.63
CA VAL A 228 -4.57 4.38 -12.44
C VAL A 228 -5.53 5.58 -12.52
N ALA A 229 -6.61 5.49 -13.30
CA ALA A 229 -7.57 6.58 -13.44
C ALA A 229 -8.42 6.73 -12.17
N LEU A 230 -8.89 5.60 -11.62
CA LEU A 230 -9.67 5.60 -10.39
C LEU A 230 -8.84 6.12 -9.20
N ILE A 231 -7.60 5.65 -9.08
CA ILE A 231 -6.68 6.10 -8.01
C ILE A 231 -6.38 7.59 -8.15
N TYR A 232 -6.10 8.07 -9.37
CA TYR A 232 -5.84 9.48 -9.59
C TYR A 232 -7.03 10.37 -9.22
N GLU A 233 -8.23 10.04 -9.69
CA GLU A 233 -9.42 10.86 -9.39
C GLU A 233 -9.77 10.86 -7.89
N ARG A 234 -9.77 9.69 -7.23
CA ARG A 234 -10.23 9.56 -5.83
C ARG A 234 -9.17 9.88 -4.78
N ASP A 235 -7.94 9.42 -5.00
CA ASP A 235 -6.89 9.45 -3.97
C ASP A 235 -5.90 10.60 -4.18
N ILE A 236 -5.86 11.21 -5.37
CA ILE A 236 -4.99 12.36 -5.67
C ILE A 236 -5.83 13.62 -5.85
N LYS A 237 -6.59 13.72 -6.95
CA LYS A 237 -7.30 14.94 -7.34
C LYS A 237 -8.33 15.39 -6.30
N GLN A 238 -9.25 14.51 -5.90
CA GLN A 238 -10.23 14.82 -4.84
C GLN A 238 -9.57 15.23 -3.52
N VAL A 239 -8.41 14.64 -3.17
CA VAL A 239 -7.70 14.96 -1.92
C VAL A 239 -7.08 16.35 -2.01
N ILE A 240 -6.42 16.67 -3.12
CA ILE A 240 -5.83 18.00 -3.35
C ILE A 240 -6.93 19.07 -3.37
N ASP A 241 -8.03 18.81 -4.08
CA ASP A 241 -9.15 19.76 -4.15
C ASP A 241 -9.78 19.99 -2.77
N THR A 242 -9.98 18.91 -1.99
CA THR A 242 -10.49 19.01 -0.62
C THR A 242 -9.52 19.80 0.28
N LEU A 243 -8.20 19.57 0.17
CA LEU A 243 -7.19 20.30 0.92
C LEU A 243 -7.14 21.79 0.52
N ASN A 244 -7.34 22.10 -0.76
CA ASN A 244 -7.38 23.45 -1.27
C ASN A 244 -8.63 24.20 -0.76
N SER A 245 -9.81 23.56 -0.81
CA SER A 245 -11.07 24.19 -0.44
C SER A 245 -11.36 24.20 1.07
N CYS A 246 -10.67 23.39 1.88
CA CYS A 246 -10.99 23.30 3.31
C CYS A 246 -10.52 24.52 4.12
N ASP A 247 -11.29 24.87 5.15
CA ASP A 247 -10.85 25.74 6.25
C ASP A 247 -10.47 24.85 7.45
N PRO A 248 -9.16 24.66 7.75
CA PRO A 248 -8.73 23.75 8.81
C PRO A 248 -9.27 24.11 10.19
N ASP A 249 -9.50 25.40 10.46
CA ASP A 249 -9.91 25.89 11.78
C ASP A 249 -11.42 25.71 12.06
N LYS A 250 -12.23 25.54 11.01
CA LYS A 250 -13.69 25.32 11.12
C LYS A 250 -14.10 23.86 10.88
N MET A 251 -13.15 23.00 10.52
CA MET A 251 -13.45 21.63 10.15
C MET A 251 -13.67 20.74 11.38
N HIS A 252 -14.70 19.89 11.34
CA HIS A 252 -14.96 18.90 12.39
C HIS A 252 -13.81 17.90 12.55
N THR A 253 -13.46 17.53 13.79
CA THR A 253 -12.33 16.65 14.17
C THR A 253 -12.22 15.39 13.31
N ASN A 254 -13.32 14.65 13.13
CA ASN A 254 -13.31 13.40 12.35
C ASN A 254 -12.96 13.64 10.87
N LYS A 255 -13.48 14.72 10.27
CA LYS A 255 -13.17 15.08 8.88
C LYS A 255 -11.72 15.53 8.75
N LEU A 256 -11.22 16.26 9.74
CA LEU A 256 -9.84 16.70 9.81
C LEU A 256 -8.85 15.53 9.90
N ILE A 257 -9.11 14.57 10.78
CA ILE A 257 -8.27 13.36 10.89
C ILE A 257 -8.33 12.52 9.61
N ALA A 258 -9.53 12.36 9.02
CA ALA A 258 -9.68 11.63 7.76
C ALA A 258 -8.92 12.30 6.60
N LEU A 259 -8.98 13.64 6.50
CA LEU A 259 -8.24 14.39 5.50
C LEU A 259 -6.73 14.29 5.74
N HIS A 260 -6.28 14.45 6.99
CA HIS A 260 -4.87 14.30 7.36
C HIS A 260 -4.31 12.95 6.93
N ASN A 261 -5.01 11.85 7.20
CA ASN A 261 -4.57 10.51 6.78
C ASN A 261 -4.47 10.36 5.26
N LYS A 262 -5.36 11.00 4.50
CA LYS A 262 -5.32 10.99 3.03
C LYS A 262 -4.14 11.83 2.50
N VAL A 263 -3.97 13.04 3.02
CA VAL A 263 -2.89 13.96 2.65
C VAL A 263 -1.52 13.36 2.99
N ALA A 264 -1.38 12.68 4.13
CA ALA A 264 -0.14 12.00 4.52
C ALA A 264 0.29 10.92 3.52
N ARG A 265 -0.66 10.31 2.80
CA ARG A 265 -0.41 9.28 1.77
C ARG A 265 -0.34 9.84 0.36
N LEU A 266 -0.57 11.13 0.16
CA LEU A 266 -0.68 11.73 -1.17
C LEU A 266 0.59 11.54 -2.00
N GLU A 267 1.76 11.74 -1.39
CA GLU A 267 3.06 11.58 -2.05
C GLU A 267 3.30 10.12 -2.47
N GLU A 268 3.00 9.17 -1.57
CA GLU A 268 3.06 7.74 -1.85
C GLU A 268 2.13 7.35 -3.01
N ARG A 269 0.91 7.90 -3.03
CA ARG A 269 -0.06 7.66 -4.11
C ARG A 269 0.38 8.22 -5.45
N ILE A 270 0.95 9.43 -5.48
CA ILE A 270 1.50 10.03 -6.71
C ILE A 270 2.64 9.16 -7.23
N SER A 271 3.57 8.76 -6.37
CA SER A 271 4.69 7.87 -6.73
C SER A 271 4.19 6.53 -7.26
N PHE A 272 3.21 5.92 -6.58
CA PHE A 272 2.58 4.67 -7.01
C PHE A 272 1.97 4.79 -8.40
N VAL A 273 1.16 5.83 -8.65
CA VAL A 273 0.55 6.05 -9.97
C VAL A 273 1.61 6.30 -11.04
N THR A 274 2.69 7.01 -10.71
CA THR A 274 3.81 7.25 -11.64
C THR A 274 4.48 5.94 -12.05
N ASP A 275 4.81 5.08 -11.08
CA ASP A 275 5.38 3.75 -11.35
C ASP A 275 4.46 2.90 -12.23
N ARG A 276 3.15 2.92 -11.94
CA ARG A 276 2.15 2.19 -12.75
C ARG A 276 2.04 2.71 -14.17
N ILE A 277 2.01 4.02 -14.37
CA ILE A 277 2.04 4.61 -15.71
C ILE A 277 3.28 4.16 -16.47
N ASN A 278 4.45 4.14 -15.84
CA ASN A 278 5.68 3.69 -16.49
C ASN A 278 5.65 2.20 -16.87
N LYS A 279 5.14 1.34 -15.98
CA LYS A 279 4.95 -0.09 -16.27
C LYS A 279 3.94 -0.31 -17.39
N SER A 280 2.83 0.41 -17.37
CA SER A 280 1.81 0.31 -18.43
C SER A 280 2.32 0.87 -19.76
N ARG A 281 3.20 1.89 -19.76
CA ARG A 281 3.87 2.37 -20.97
C ARG A 281 4.74 1.30 -21.62
N VAL A 282 5.43 0.49 -20.82
CA VAL A 282 6.21 -0.67 -21.32
C VAL A 282 5.28 -1.79 -21.80
N PHE A 283 4.19 -2.04 -21.06
CA PHE A 283 3.18 -3.02 -21.44
C PHE A 283 2.60 -2.72 -22.82
N LEU A 284 2.19 -1.47 -23.04
CA LEU A 284 1.48 -0.97 -24.22
C LEU A 284 2.42 -0.60 -25.37
N THR A 285 3.28 -1.53 -25.78
CA THR A 285 4.24 -1.36 -26.88
C THR A 285 4.11 -2.51 -27.89
N GLN A 286 4.36 -2.24 -29.17
CA GLN A 286 4.33 -3.28 -30.19
C GLN A 286 5.33 -4.39 -29.88
N LYS A 287 6.53 -4.00 -29.45
CA LYS A 287 7.62 -4.91 -29.11
C LYS A 287 7.24 -5.88 -27.99
N ASN A 288 6.58 -5.41 -26.94
CA ASN A 288 6.16 -6.27 -25.82
C ASN A 288 5.06 -7.27 -26.24
N PHE A 289 4.19 -6.88 -27.18
CA PHE A 289 3.16 -7.77 -27.72
C PHE A 289 3.64 -8.74 -28.81
N ALA A 290 4.86 -8.60 -29.34
CA ALA A 290 5.34 -9.40 -30.47
C ALA A 290 5.31 -10.92 -30.21
N ALA A 291 5.87 -11.37 -29.08
CA ALA A 291 5.85 -12.78 -28.69
C ALA A 291 4.42 -13.29 -28.43
N PHE A 292 3.53 -12.42 -27.93
CA PHE A 292 2.13 -12.75 -27.69
C PHE A 292 1.37 -12.94 -29.00
N ALA A 293 1.55 -12.01 -29.94
CA ALA A 293 0.96 -12.07 -31.27
C ALA A 293 1.40 -13.33 -32.02
N PHE A 294 2.69 -13.69 -31.94
CA PHE A 294 3.19 -14.94 -32.53
C PHE A 294 2.48 -16.17 -31.98
N LYS A 295 2.28 -16.24 -30.65
CA LYS A 295 1.53 -17.34 -30.01
C LYS A 295 0.09 -17.41 -30.49
N ILE A 296 -0.64 -16.28 -30.48
CA ILE A 296 -2.06 -16.24 -30.86
C ILE A 296 -2.23 -16.59 -32.34
N ASN A 297 -1.35 -16.08 -33.21
CA ASN A 297 -1.39 -16.37 -34.64
C ASN A 297 -1.10 -17.84 -34.96
N GLY A 298 -0.20 -18.49 -34.19
CA GLY A 298 0.11 -19.91 -34.32
C GLY A 298 -0.99 -20.86 -33.81
N GLN A 299 -1.96 -20.38 -33.01
CA GLN A 299 -3.05 -21.22 -32.51
C GLN A 299 -4.12 -21.46 -33.57
N ARG A 300 -4.41 -22.75 -33.86
CA ARG A 300 -5.45 -23.17 -34.81
C ARG A 300 -6.87 -22.89 -34.32
N ASN A 301 -7.07 -22.87 -33.00
CA ASN A 301 -8.38 -22.71 -32.37
C ASN A 301 -8.82 -21.25 -32.23
N VAL A 302 -7.97 -20.29 -32.60
CA VAL A 302 -8.29 -18.86 -32.56
C VAL A 302 -8.83 -18.43 -33.92
N SER A 303 -10.01 -17.79 -33.92
CA SER A 303 -10.64 -17.31 -35.16
C SER A 303 -9.79 -16.26 -35.87
N PHE A 304 -9.88 -16.21 -37.21
CA PHE A 304 -9.19 -15.20 -38.01
C PHE A 304 -9.57 -13.77 -37.57
N LYS A 305 -10.85 -13.53 -37.26
CA LYS A 305 -11.35 -12.24 -36.78
C LYS A 305 -10.71 -11.79 -35.46
N ASP A 306 -10.45 -12.73 -34.54
CA ASP A 306 -9.77 -12.41 -33.28
C ASP A 306 -8.28 -12.14 -33.49
N LYS A 307 -7.64 -12.78 -34.48
CA LYS A 307 -6.25 -12.48 -34.87
C LYS A 307 -6.13 -11.08 -35.48
N GLU A 308 -7.05 -10.74 -36.39
CA GLU A 308 -7.09 -9.42 -37.05
C GLU A 308 -7.33 -8.28 -36.04
N ARG A 309 -8.25 -8.48 -35.10
CA ARG A 309 -8.49 -7.58 -33.96
C ARG A 309 -7.23 -7.31 -33.15
N LEU A 310 -6.53 -8.37 -32.74
CA LEU A 310 -5.27 -8.24 -32.01
C LEU A 310 -4.21 -7.49 -32.82
N SER A 311 -4.04 -7.83 -34.10
CA SER A 311 -3.10 -7.14 -34.99
C SER A 311 -3.43 -5.65 -35.17
N SER A 312 -4.71 -5.31 -35.31
CA SER A 312 -5.19 -3.93 -35.44
C SER A 312 -4.98 -3.14 -34.13
N PHE A 313 -5.15 -3.79 -32.98
CA PHE A 313 -4.84 -3.19 -31.70
C PHE A 313 -3.34 -2.93 -31.56
N ILE A 314 -2.49 -3.91 -31.88
CA ILE A 314 -1.03 -3.80 -31.78
C ILE A 314 -0.51 -2.69 -32.69
N SER A 315 -1.00 -2.57 -33.93
CA SER A 315 -0.59 -1.48 -34.83
C SER A 315 -0.96 -0.09 -34.32
N SER A 316 -1.96 0.01 -33.41
CA SER A 316 -2.31 1.27 -32.73
C SER A 316 -1.37 1.65 -31.58
N LEU A 317 -0.43 0.76 -31.19
CA LEU A 317 0.53 0.98 -30.11
C LEU A 317 1.84 1.58 -30.64
N PRO A 318 2.62 2.28 -29.80
CA PRO A 318 3.96 2.75 -30.16
C PRO A 318 4.94 1.58 -30.39
N GLU A 319 5.88 1.77 -31.31
CA GLU A 319 6.92 0.78 -31.63
C GLU A 319 8.00 0.62 -30.55
N THR A 320 8.24 1.69 -29.76
CA THR A 320 9.29 1.78 -28.73
C THR A 320 9.10 0.78 -27.61
#